data_AF-X1IED5-F1
#
_entry.id   AF-X1IED5-F1
#
_cell.length_a   1.000
_cell.length_b   1.000
_cell.length_c   1.000
_cell.angle_alpha   90.00
_cell.angle_beta   90.00
_cell.angle_gamma   90.00
#
_symmetry.space_group_name_H-M   'P 1'
#
loop_
_entity.id
_entity.type
_entity.pdbx_description
1 polymer ?
#
loop_
_entity_poly.entity_id
_entity_poly.type
_entity_poly.pdbx_seq_one_letter_code
_entity_poly.pdbx_strand_id
1 'polypeptide(L)'
;IAGAHKVKINLNFDPINDVYEFSENMTPESLELGKKAGDKHWEQIAKISGEIQVGEKKYPIRNTLGQRDHTYGIRDWTGVGNWLYYVVWFNENLAINPAVIIADDGRLSAGGFLFKDGQNIPLKTIRILDQRFRQDNIFPISSELELIDALNDKHILKARVRSIIPVPFQDNEGNQSILIQSFADYQLDDNKNGYGSFEILRKVKK
;
A
#
# COMPACT_ATOMS: atom_id res chain seq x y z
N ILE A 1 -12.81 23.59 11.78
CA ILE A 1 -11.69 22.86 12.42
C ILE A 1 -10.87 23.87 13.20
N ALA A 2 -11.25 24.17 14.45
CA ALA A 2 -10.43 25.00 15.34
C ALA A 2 -9.41 24.07 16.01
N GLY A 3 -8.11 24.40 15.94
CA GLY A 3 -7.03 23.62 16.58
C GLY A 3 -6.09 22.86 15.64
N ALA A 4 -6.28 22.89 14.31
CA ALA A 4 -5.32 22.30 13.38
C ALA A 4 -4.09 23.21 13.23
N HIS A 5 -2.89 22.67 13.46
CA HIS A 5 -1.65 23.38 13.20
C HIS A 5 -1.45 23.59 11.69
N LYS A 6 -0.96 24.77 11.28
CA LYS A 6 -0.50 24.99 9.90
C LYS A 6 0.66 24.06 9.59
N VAL A 7 0.63 23.41 8.44
CA VAL A 7 1.71 22.56 7.95
C VAL A 7 2.35 23.20 6.72
N LYS A 8 3.68 23.23 6.67
CA LYS A 8 4.45 23.51 5.45
C LYS A 8 5.31 22.30 5.15
N ILE A 9 5.32 21.87 3.89
CA ILE A 9 6.10 20.73 3.42
C ILE A 9 6.97 21.25 2.29
N ASN A 10 8.28 21.16 2.45
CA ASN A 10 9.25 21.45 1.39
C ASN A 10 10.21 20.27 1.30
N LEU A 11 9.94 19.36 0.38
CA LEU A 11 10.66 18.11 0.20
C LEU A 11 11.10 17.98 -1.26
N ASN A 12 12.35 17.55 -1.43
CA ASN A 12 12.86 17.08 -2.71
C ASN A 12 12.57 15.59 -2.84
N PHE A 13 12.20 15.17 -4.04
CA PHE A 13 11.94 13.78 -4.40
C PHE A 13 12.96 13.37 -5.46
N ASP A 14 13.90 12.52 -5.10
CA ASP A 14 14.96 12.01 -5.99
C ASP A 14 14.69 10.53 -6.30
N PRO A 15 14.10 10.21 -7.47
CA PRO A 15 13.68 8.86 -7.79
C PRO A 15 14.84 7.86 -7.82
N ILE A 16 14.60 6.64 -7.32
CA ILE A 16 15.60 5.55 -7.37
C ILE A 16 15.18 4.39 -8.27
N ASN A 17 13.96 4.44 -8.80
CA ASN A 17 13.46 3.49 -9.79
C ASN A 17 12.71 4.21 -10.91
N ASP A 18 12.57 3.52 -12.04
CA ASP A 18 11.65 3.94 -13.10
C ASP A 18 10.21 3.95 -12.57
N VAL A 19 9.36 4.76 -13.18
CA VAL A 19 7.93 4.77 -12.86
C VAL A 19 7.35 3.38 -13.15
N TYR A 20 6.67 2.80 -12.18
CA TYR A 20 6.00 1.52 -12.32
C TYR A 20 4.51 1.76 -12.62
N GLU A 21 4.07 1.45 -13.82
CA GLU A 21 2.65 1.49 -14.20
C GLU A 21 2.02 0.11 -13.95
N PHE A 22 1.02 0.07 -13.06
CA PHE A 22 0.36 -1.18 -12.69
C PHE A 22 -0.36 -1.80 -13.89
N SER A 23 -1.04 -0.97 -14.67
CA SER A 23 -1.94 -1.47 -15.71
C SER A 23 -1.23 -2.23 -16.82
N GLU A 24 0.05 -1.93 -17.06
CA GLU A 24 0.90 -2.63 -18.04
C GLU A 24 1.28 -4.05 -17.62
N ASN A 25 1.17 -4.36 -16.32
CA ASN A 25 1.68 -5.61 -15.74
C ASN A 25 0.58 -6.48 -15.12
N MET A 26 -0.69 -6.05 -15.20
CA MET A 26 -1.84 -6.76 -14.64
C MET A 26 -2.55 -7.62 -15.70
N THR A 27 -3.19 -8.70 -15.25
CA THR A 27 -4.05 -9.51 -16.12
C THR A 27 -5.32 -8.74 -16.49
N PRO A 28 -5.96 -9.04 -17.65
CA PRO A 28 -7.24 -8.42 -18.01
C PRO A 28 -8.32 -8.56 -16.92
N GLU A 29 -8.41 -9.71 -16.26
CA GLU A 29 -9.32 -9.92 -15.14
C GLU A 29 -9.01 -9.00 -13.95
N SER A 30 -7.72 -8.85 -13.61
CA SER A 30 -7.29 -7.98 -12.51
C SER A 30 -7.59 -6.50 -12.81
N LEU A 31 -7.43 -6.06 -14.07
CA LEU A 31 -7.79 -4.72 -14.53
C LEU A 31 -9.30 -4.48 -14.39
N GLU A 32 -10.13 -5.42 -14.85
CA GLU A 32 -11.59 -5.29 -14.75
C GLU A 32 -12.06 -5.20 -13.29
N LEU A 33 -11.51 -6.03 -12.40
CA LEU A 33 -11.78 -5.97 -10.96
C LEU A 33 -11.30 -4.66 -10.33
N GLY A 34 -10.19 -4.10 -10.82
CA GLY A 34 -9.58 -2.88 -10.31
C GLY A 34 -10.27 -1.57 -10.73
N LYS A 35 -11.19 -1.59 -11.70
CA LYS A 35 -11.78 -0.36 -12.27
C LYS A 35 -12.39 0.60 -11.26
N LYS A 36 -12.99 0.07 -10.20
CA LYS A 36 -13.64 0.86 -9.14
C LYS A 36 -12.65 1.43 -8.10
N ALA A 37 -11.42 0.95 -8.12
CA ALA A 37 -10.35 1.38 -7.22
C ALA A 37 -9.45 2.46 -7.84
N GLY A 38 -9.69 2.87 -9.09
CA GLY A 38 -8.83 3.75 -9.88
C GLY A 38 -8.02 2.92 -10.87
N ASP A 39 -8.43 2.95 -12.14
CA ASP A 39 -7.97 2.02 -13.19
C ASP A 39 -6.62 2.41 -13.80
N LYS A 40 -6.10 3.59 -13.46
CA LYS A 40 -4.77 4.03 -13.84
C LYS A 40 -3.99 4.43 -12.60
N HIS A 41 -2.88 3.73 -12.41
CA HIS A 41 -2.14 3.77 -11.15
C HIS A 41 -0.67 3.54 -11.44
N TRP A 42 0.14 4.52 -11.09
CA TRP A 42 1.59 4.37 -11.16
C TRP A 42 2.25 4.77 -9.85
N GLU A 43 3.43 4.19 -9.65
CA GLU A 43 4.22 4.37 -8.45
C GLU A 43 5.67 4.68 -8.74
N GLN A 44 6.30 5.36 -7.79
CA GLN A 44 7.73 5.57 -7.82
C GLN A 44 8.30 5.73 -6.42
N ILE A 45 9.46 5.13 -6.21
CA ILE A 45 10.25 5.16 -4.98
C ILE A 45 11.32 6.25 -5.13
N ALA A 46 11.61 6.95 -4.05
CA ALA A 46 12.63 7.99 -4.03
C ALA A 46 13.36 8.08 -2.70
N LYS A 47 14.53 8.73 -2.75
CA LYS A 47 15.11 9.39 -1.60
C LYS A 47 14.46 10.75 -1.43
N ILE A 48 14.02 11.01 -0.20
CA ILE A 48 13.36 12.24 0.20
C ILE A 48 14.24 12.99 1.19
N SER A 49 14.44 14.26 0.92
CA SER A 49 15.18 15.19 1.77
C SER A 49 14.49 16.54 1.79
N GLY A 50 14.54 17.24 2.92
CA GLY A 50 13.95 18.58 3.06
C GLY A 50 13.48 18.86 4.50
N GLU A 51 12.37 19.58 4.64
CA GLU A 51 11.82 19.96 5.93
C GLU A 51 10.29 19.89 5.92
N ILE A 52 9.73 19.31 6.98
CA ILE A 52 8.31 19.44 7.33
C ILE A 52 8.22 20.38 8.53
N GLN A 53 7.36 21.39 8.45
CA GLN A 53 7.05 22.28 9.57
C GLN A 53 5.60 22.08 10.01
N VAL A 54 5.39 21.84 11.31
CA VAL A 54 4.06 21.73 11.93
C VAL A 54 3.95 22.78 13.04
N GLY A 55 3.16 23.82 12.82
CA GLY A 55 3.15 25.00 13.69
C GLY A 55 4.52 25.67 13.71
N GLU A 56 5.16 25.71 14.87
CA GLU A 56 6.51 26.26 15.04
C GLU A 56 7.61 25.18 14.98
N LYS A 57 7.24 23.90 15.05
CA LYS A 57 8.21 22.80 15.06
C LYS A 57 8.63 22.44 13.65
N LYS A 58 9.94 22.28 13.46
CA LYS A 58 10.57 21.89 12.20
C LYS A 58 11.17 20.50 12.32
N TYR A 59 10.96 19.69 11.29
CA TYR A 59 11.39 18.30 11.19
C TYR A 59 12.25 18.16 9.93
N PRO A 60 13.59 18.18 10.06
CA PRO A 60 14.46 17.94 8.92
C PRO A 60 14.38 16.47 8.50
N ILE A 61 14.15 16.24 7.21
CA ILE A 61 14.15 14.91 6.58
C ILE A 61 15.43 14.80 5.76
N ARG A 62 16.17 13.70 5.91
CA ARG A 62 17.46 13.50 5.24
C ARG A 62 17.56 12.09 4.68
N ASN A 63 17.68 12.00 3.36
CA ASN A 63 17.92 10.78 2.59
C ASN A 63 17.05 9.61 3.06
N THR A 64 15.77 9.88 3.30
CA THR A 64 14.80 8.89 3.78
C THR A 64 14.06 8.31 2.60
N LEU A 65 13.81 7.00 2.60
CA LEU A 65 13.00 6.38 1.55
C LEU A 65 11.55 6.85 1.66
N GLY A 66 10.95 7.07 0.50
CA GLY A 66 9.52 7.34 0.39
C GLY A 66 9.00 6.94 -0.98
N GLN A 67 7.70 7.12 -1.14
CA GLN A 67 7.00 6.74 -2.35
C GLN A 67 5.98 7.79 -2.72
N ARG A 68 5.75 7.92 -4.02
CA ARG A 68 4.57 8.58 -4.56
C ARG A 68 3.71 7.54 -5.27
N ASP A 69 2.42 7.57 -4.95
CA ASP A 69 1.34 6.88 -5.65
C ASP A 69 0.53 7.97 -6.35
N HIS A 70 0.23 7.74 -7.62
CA HIS A 70 -0.78 8.50 -8.32
C HIS A 70 -1.84 7.56 -8.91
N THR A 71 -3.02 7.63 -8.34
CA THR A 71 -4.21 6.91 -8.80
C THR A 71 -5.25 7.88 -9.34
N TYR A 72 -5.79 7.60 -10.52
CA TYR A 72 -6.87 8.38 -11.13
C TYR A 72 -7.90 7.46 -11.80
N GLY A 73 -9.15 7.94 -11.91
CA GLY A 73 -10.29 7.15 -12.38
C GLY A 73 -11.45 7.17 -11.38
N ILE A 74 -12.35 6.20 -11.51
CA ILE A 74 -13.50 6.05 -10.60
C ILE A 74 -13.01 5.54 -9.25
N ARG A 75 -13.41 6.19 -8.16
CA ARG A 75 -13.12 5.79 -6.78
C ARG A 75 -14.42 5.54 -6.03
N ASP A 76 -14.81 4.27 -5.95
CA ASP A 76 -16.00 3.82 -5.23
C ASP A 76 -15.58 3.11 -3.93
N TRP A 77 -15.33 3.89 -2.89
CA TRP A 77 -14.78 3.40 -1.61
C TRP A 77 -15.69 2.42 -0.88
N THR A 78 -17.00 2.38 -1.17
CA THR A 78 -17.96 1.46 -0.55
C THR A 78 -18.32 0.28 -1.47
N GLY A 79 -18.15 0.44 -2.79
CA GLY A 79 -18.45 -0.58 -3.80
C GLY A 79 -17.24 -1.36 -4.35
N VAL A 80 -16.00 -1.03 -3.93
CA VAL A 80 -14.87 -1.96 -4.03
C VAL A 80 -14.98 -3.01 -2.92
N GLY A 81 -14.51 -4.23 -3.20
CA GLY A 81 -14.37 -5.27 -2.18
C GLY A 81 -13.33 -4.89 -1.10
N ASN A 82 -12.85 -5.88 -0.34
CA ASN A 82 -11.72 -5.59 0.56
C ASN A 82 -10.45 -5.39 -0.26
N TRP A 83 -9.47 -4.66 0.26
CA TRP A 83 -8.15 -4.64 -0.36
C TRP A 83 -7.01 -4.64 0.64
N LEU A 84 -5.83 -4.98 0.13
CA LEU A 84 -4.53 -4.84 0.78
C LEU A 84 -3.65 -4.02 -0.16
N TYR A 85 -2.96 -3.03 0.37
CA TYR A 85 -2.00 -2.21 -0.36
C TYR A 85 -0.85 -1.87 0.57
N TYR A 86 0.34 -2.40 0.31
CA TYR A 86 1.49 -2.16 1.17
C TYR A 86 2.58 -1.43 0.40
N VAL A 87 3.25 -0.49 1.05
CA VAL A 87 4.48 0.12 0.52
C VAL A 87 5.57 -0.20 1.52
N VAL A 88 6.55 -1.01 1.11
CA VAL A 88 7.54 -1.56 2.03
C VAL A 88 8.95 -1.26 1.55
N TRP A 89 9.77 -0.69 2.42
CA TRP A 89 11.17 -0.40 2.14
C TRP A 89 12.06 -1.18 3.10
N PHE A 90 13.16 -1.75 2.58
CA PHE A 90 14.20 -2.40 3.37
C PHE A 90 15.50 -1.58 3.32
N ASN A 91 15.87 -1.14 2.12
CA ASN A 91 17.00 -0.25 1.87
C ASN A 91 16.88 0.37 0.47
N GLU A 92 17.88 1.15 0.06
CA GLU A 92 17.90 1.86 -1.23
C GLU A 92 17.95 0.95 -2.46
N ASN A 93 18.14 -0.35 -2.28
CA ASN A 93 18.21 -1.34 -3.35
C ASN A 93 17.12 -2.41 -3.22
N LEU A 94 16.24 -2.34 -2.21
CA LEU A 94 15.23 -3.35 -1.95
C LEU A 94 13.97 -2.75 -1.34
N ALA A 95 12.88 -2.83 -2.09
CA ALA A 95 11.54 -2.42 -1.67
C ALA A 95 10.49 -3.30 -2.36
N ILE A 96 9.30 -3.39 -1.80
CA ILE A 96 8.22 -4.19 -2.38
C ILE A 96 6.88 -3.52 -2.13
N ASN A 97 6.02 -3.59 -3.13
CA ASN A 97 4.70 -3.00 -3.10
C ASN A 97 3.67 -3.99 -3.63
N PRO A 98 3.11 -4.87 -2.77
CA PRO A 98 2.01 -5.75 -3.14
C PRO A 98 0.66 -5.03 -3.03
N ALA A 99 -0.19 -5.20 -4.03
CA ALA A 99 -1.58 -4.73 -4.02
C ALA A 99 -2.54 -5.87 -4.37
N VAL A 100 -3.61 -6.02 -3.59
CA VAL A 100 -4.64 -7.05 -3.79
C VAL A 100 -6.02 -6.47 -3.56
N ILE A 101 -6.93 -6.63 -4.53
CA ILE A 101 -8.37 -6.42 -4.32
C ILE A 101 -9.03 -7.79 -4.20
N ILE A 102 -9.89 -7.93 -3.20
CA ILE A 102 -10.66 -9.13 -2.87
C ILE A 102 -12.12 -8.80 -3.13
N ALA A 103 -12.66 -9.27 -4.26
CA ALA A 103 -14.06 -9.06 -4.61
C ALA A 103 -14.99 -9.81 -3.64
N ASP A 104 -16.27 -9.42 -3.61
CA ASP A 104 -17.26 -10.03 -2.71
C ASP A 104 -17.48 -11.53 -3.00
N ASP A 105 -17.24 -11.97 -4.24
CA ASP A 105 -17.30 -13.37 -4.67
C ASP A 105 -16.00 -14.17 -4.41
N GLY A 106 -14.99 -13.52 -3.80
CA GLY A 106 -13.71 -14.12 -3.45
C GLY A 106 -12.65 -14.08 -4.55
N ARG A 107 -12.96 -13.56 -5.75
CA ARG A 107 -11.94 -13.35 -6.78
C ARG A 107 -10.90 -12.32 -6.33
N LEU A 108 -9.66 -12.52 -6.77
CA LEU A 108 -8.52 -11.69 -6.44
C LEU A 108 -8.04 -10.95 -7.70
N SER A 109 -7.88 -9.64 -7.58
CA SER A 109 -7.01 -8.87 -8.47
C SER A 109 -5.70 -8.65 -7.74
N ALA A 110 -4.58 -9.01 -8.36
CA ALA A 110 -3.25 -8.87 -7.77
C ALA A 110 -2.36 -8.04 -8.69
N GLY A 111 -1.50 -7.23 -8.10
CA GLY A 111 -0.51 -6.44 -8.82
C GLY A 111 0.55 -5.88 -7.89
N GLY A 112 1.39 -5.02 -8.46
CA GLY A 112 2.52 -4.41 -7.76
C GLY A 112 3.85 -4.99 -8.19
N PHE A 113 4.92 -4.64 -7.47
CA PHE A 113 6.30 -4.92 -7.88
C PHE A 113 7.25 -5.13 -6.70
N LEU A 114 8.33 -5.84 -6.97
CA LEU A 114 9.57 -5.88 -6.20
C LEU A 114 10.56 -4.93 -6.87
N PHE A 115 11.06 -3.95 -6.15
CA PHE A 115 12.23 -3.19 -6.56
C PHE A 115 13.49 -3.86 -6.00
N LYS A 116 14.41 -4.22 -6.88
CA LYS A 116 15.68 -4.86 -6.51
C LYS A 116 16.82 -4.37 -7.39
N ASP A 117 17.87 -3.82 -6.78
CA ASP A 117 19.12 -3.41 -7.44
C ASP A 117 18.88 -2.54 -8.69
N GLY A 118 17.99 -1.56 -8.59
CA GLY A 118 17.67 -0.62 -9.68
C GLY A 118 16.60 -1.09 -10.66
N GLN A 119 16.02 -2.27 -10.48
CA GLN A 119 15.01 -2.84 -11.40
C GLN A 119 13.64 -3.00 -10.73
N ASN A 120 12.59 -2.69 -11.49
CA ASN A 120 11.21 -3.04 -11.14
C ASN A 120 10.89 -4.44 -11.68
N ILE A 121 10.58 -5.37 -10.78
CA ILE A 121 10.22 -6.75 -11.09
C ILE A 121 8.73 -6.92 -10.75
N PRO A 122 7.83 -7.07 -11.73
CA PRO A 122 6.41 -7.23 -11.47
C PRO A 122 6.09 -8.42 -10.57
N LEU A 123 5.07 -8.30 -9.72
CA LEU A 123 4.51 -9.43 -8.98
C LEU A 123 3.44 -10.12 -9.84
N LYS A 124 3.65 -11.39 -10.18
CA LYS A 124 2.70 -12.20 -10.97
C LYS A 124 1.55 -12.73 -10.13
N THR A 125 1.84 -13.15 -8.90
CA THR A 125 0.86 -13.79 -8.02
C THR A 125 1.07 -13.33 -6.59
N ILE A 126 -0.04 -13.08 -5.89
CA ILE A 126 -0.06 -12.78 -4.47
C ILE A 126 -1.09 -13.71 -3.82
N ARG A 127 -0.66 -14.47 -2.83
CA ARG A 127 -1.52 -15.35 -2.02
C ARG A 127 -1.48 -14.89 -0.58
N ILE A 128 -2.66 -14.70 0.01
CA ILE A 128 -2.81 -14.37 1.42
C ILE A 128 -2.73 -15.69 2.19
N LEU A 129 -1.62 -15.93 2.90
CA LEU A 129 -1.43 -17.14 3.71
C LEU A 129 -2.06 -16.98 5.10
N ASP A 130 -1.91 -15.80 5.70
CA ASP A 130 -2.53 -15.46 6.99
C ASP A 130 -2.87 -13.97 7.02
N GLN A 131 -4.01 -13.63 7.62
CA GLN A 131 -4.41 -12.25 7.87
C GLN A 131 -5.16 -12.19 9.20
N ARG A 132 -4.55 -11.56 10.19
CA ARG A 132 -5.11 -11.49 11.55
C ARG A 132 -5.69 -10.12 11.82
N PHE A 133 -6.84 -10.13 12.49
CA PHE A 133 -7.56 -8.94 12.93
C PHE A 133 -7.78 -8.99 14.43
N ARG A 134 -8.09 -7.83 15.02
CA ARG A 134 -8.66 -7.73 16.37
C ARG A 134 -10.03 -8.40 16.41
N GLN A 135 -10.60 -8.52 17.61
CA GLN A 135 -11.89 -9.19 17.83
C GLN A 135 -13.05 -8.58 17.01
N ASP A 136 -12.93 -7.31 16.62
CA ASP A 136 -13.88 -6.61 15.73
C ASP A 136 -13.83 -7.05 14.25
N ASN A 137 -12.83 -7.85 13.84
CA ASN A 137 -12.60 -8.27 12.45
C ASN A 137 -12.38 -7.12 11.44
N ILE A 138 -12.08 -5.92 11.93
CA ILE A 138 -11.84 -4.71 11.14
C ILE A 138 -10.37 -4.31 11.27
N PHE A 139 -9.85 -4.15 12.48
CA PHE A 139 -8.51 -3.64 12.69
C PHE A 139 -7.45 -4.73 12.55
N PRO A 140 -6.46 -4.59 11.65
CA PRO A 140 -5.47 -5.62 11.39
C PRO A 140 -4.42 -5.68 12.49
N ILE A 141 -3.85 -6.88 12.66
CA ILE A 141 -2.75 -7.17 13.57
C ILE A 141 -1.51 -7.59 12.78
N SER A 142 -1.69 -8.46 11.79
CA SER A 142 -0.59 -8.99 10.98
C SER A 142 -1.08 -9.52 9.64
N SER A 143 -0.15 -9.67 8.71
CA SER A 143 -0.34 -10.27 7.39
C SER A 143 0.83 -11.18 7.05
N GLU A 144 0.57 -12.29 6.36
CA GLU A 144 1.57 -13.13 5.72
C GLU A 144 1.13 -13.40 4.28
N LEU A 145 1.96 -13.00 3.32
CA LEU A 145 1.73 -13.14 1.89
C LEU A 145 2.82 -14.03 1.27
N GLU A 146 2.41 -14.94 0.38
CA GLU A 146 3.30 -15.58 -0.59
C GLU A 146 3.22 -14.80 -1.91
N LEU A 147 4.38 -14.42 -2.44
CA LEU A 147 4.52 -13.62 -3.64
C LEU A 147 5.33 -14.40 -4.66
N ILE A 148 4.89 -14.39 -5.92
CA ILE A 148 5.66 -14.91 -7.04
C ILE A 148 5.94 -13.75 -7.99
N ASP A 149 7.21 -13.49 -8.28
CA ASP A 149 7.63 -12.38 -9.13
C ASP A 149 7.70 -12.77 -10.62
N ALA A 150 8.05 -11.80 -11.47
CA ALA A 150 8.16 -12.01 -12.91
C ALA A 150 9.30 -12.98 -13.30
N LEU A 151 10.31 -13.14 -12.45
CA LEU A 151 11.42 -14.08 -12.62
C LEU A 151 11.05 -15.50 -12.14
N ASN A 152 9.86 -15.66 -11.55
CA ASN A 152 9.33 -16.88 -10.90
C ASN A 152 10.02 -17.21 -9.57
N ASP A 153 10.69 -16.23 -8.97
CA ASP A 153 11.17 -16.35 -7.60
C ASP A 153 9.98 -16.23 -6.64
N LYS A 154 10.08 -16.99 -5.56
CA LYS A 154 9.07 -17.03 -4.50
C LYS A 154 9.56 -16.29 -3.28
N HIS A 155 8.71 -15.41 -2.76
CA HIS A 155 8.98 -14.64 -1.55
C HIS A 155 7.88 -14.79 -0.51
N ILE A 156 8.25 -14.70 0.77
CA ILE A 156 7.31 -14.61 1.88
C ILE A 156 7.44 -13.23 2.52
N LEU A 157 6.37 -12.43 2.43
CA LEU A 157 6.28 -11.14 3.08
C LEU A 157 5.41 -11.24 4.33
N LYS A 158 5.98 -10.94 5.48
CA LYS A 158 5.28 -10.88 6.77
C LYS A 158 5.23 -9.45 7.27
N ALA A 159 4.11 -9.08 7.88
CA ALA A 159 3.88 -7.75 8.41
C ALA A 159 3.34 -7.80 9.84
N ARG A 160 3.80 -6.90 10.70
CA ARG A 160 3.23 -6.61 12.02
C ARG A 160 2.78 -5.17 12.07
N VAL A 161 1.46 -4.99 12.21
CA VAL A 161 0.82 -3.67 12.21
C VAL A 161 1.18 -2.88 13.46
N ARG A 162 1.43 -1.58 13.31
CA ARG A 162 1.72 -0.63 14.40
C ARG A 162 0.54 0.31 14.60
N SER A 163 0.80 1.62 14.65
CA SER A 163 -0.22 2.63 14.89
C SER A 163 -1.21 2.69 13.73
N ILE A 164 -2.50 2.67 14.04
CA ILE A 164 -3.59 2.65 13.06
C ILE A 164 -4.29 4.02 13.05
N ILE A 165 -4.61 4.50 11.85
CA ILE A 165 -5.49 5.63 11.58
C ILE A 165 -6.65 5.10 10.74
N PRO A 166 -7.86 4.97 11.33
CA PRO A 166 -9.04 4.58 10.57
C PRO A 166 -9.64 5.78 9.84
N VAL A 167 -10.03 5.58 8.58
CA VAL A 167 -10.72 6.55 7.75
C VAL A 167 -12.04 5.90 7.30
N PRO A 168 -13.16 6.22 7.98
CA PRO A 168 -14.45 5.65 7.64
C PRO A 168 -15.04 6.33 6.39
N PHE A 169 -15.72 5.53 5.57
CA PHE A 169 -16.50 5.96 4.43
C PHE A 169 -17.93 5.43 4.56
N GLN A 170 -18.88 6.25 4.12
CA GLN A 170 -20.28 5.87 4.01
C GLN A 170 -20.86 6.50 2.75
N ASP A 171 -21.61 5.71 1.98
CA ASP A 171 -22.36 6.22 0.83
C ASP A 171 -23.80 6.61 1.19
N ASN A 172 -24.53 7.11 0.20
CA ASN A 172 -25.91 7.57 0.36
C ASN A 172 -26.89 6.42 0.66
N GLU A 173 -26.54 5.18 0.34
CA GLU A 173 -27.34 3.97 0.62
C GLU A 173 -27.05 3.40 2.02
N GLY A 174 -26.05 3.96 2.70
CA GLY A 174 -25.63 3.53 4.03
C GLY A 174 -24.72 2.30 4.02
N ASN A 175 -24.10 1.96 2.88
CA ASN A 175 -22.98 1.02 2.87
C ASN A 175 -21.77 1.69 3.50
N GLN A 176 -20.97 0.92 4.22
CA GLN A 176 -19.84 1.43 4.99
C GLN A 176 -18.58 0.62 4.70
N SER A 177 -17.46 1.35 4.61
CA SER A 177 -16.13 0.77 4.58
C SER A 177 -15.20 1.59 5.47
N ILE A 178 -14.11 0.97 5.91
CA ILE A 178 -13.08 1.64 6.70
C ILE A 178 -11.75 1.37 6.02
N LEU A 179 -11.12 2.44 5.54
CA LEU A 179 -9.73 2.40 5.12
C LEU A 179 -8.86 2.54 6.36
N ILE A 180 -8.04 1.54 6.58
CA ILE A 180 -7.09 1.51 7.69
C ILE A 180 -5.74 1.88 7.13
N GLN A 181 -5.27 3.06 7.49
CA GLN A 181 -3.92 3.53 7.23
C GLN A 181 -3.04 3.20 8.43
N SER A 182 -1.91 2.55 8.22
CA SER A 182 -1.00 2.19 9.30
C SER A 182 0.45 2.17 8.84
N PHE A 183 1.36 2.18 9.81
CA PHE A 183 2.74 1.72 9.59
C PHE A 183 2.87 0.30 10.09
N ALA A 184 3.75 -0.49 9.47
CA ALA A 184 4.08 -1.83 9.92
C ALA A 184 5.58 -2.11 9.85
N ASP A 185 6.01 -3.04 10.71
CA ASP A 185 7.31 -3.69 10.57
C ASP A 185 7.14 -4.88 9.61
N TYR A 186 8.09 -5.07 8.70
CA TYR A 186 8.04 -6.09 7.67
C TYR A 186 9.25 -7.01 7.67
N GLN A 187 9.02 -8.26 7.28
CA GLN A 187 10.04 -9.23 6.96
C GLN A 187 9.78 -9.77 5.54
N LEU A 188 10.80 -9.72 4.68
CA LEU A 188 10.79 -10.36 3.37
C LEU A 188 11.83 -11.48 3.38
N ASP A 189 11.38 -12.72 3.25
CA ASP A 189 12.21 -13.92 3.39
C ASP A 189 12.99 -13.88 4.71
N ASP A 190 14.33 -13.85 4.65
CA ASP A 190 15.19 -13.76 5.84
C ASP A 190 15.46 -12.31 6.31
N ASN A 191 15.12 -11.30 5.50
CA ASN A 191 15.37 -9.90 5.82
C ASN A 191 14.27 -9.32 6.71
N LYS A 192 14.59 -8.96 7.95
CA LYS A 192 13.65 -8.49 8.98
C LYS A 192 13.62 -6.97 9.17
N ASN A 193 14.33 -6.21 8.33
CA ASN A 193 14.53 -4.77 8.51
C ASN A 193 13.54 -3.94 7.67
N GLY A 194 12.41 -4.52 7.27
CA GLY A 194 11.42 -3.83 6.47
C GLY A 194 10.56 -2.91 7.32
N TYR A 195 10.18 -1.76 6.76
CA TYR A 195 9.19 -0.88 7.33
C TYR A 195 8.40 -0.18 6.22
N GLY A 196 7.19 0.27 6.52
CA GLY A 196 6.44 1.07 5.56
C GLY A 196 4.94 1.11 5.84
N SER A 197 4.16 1.49 4.83
CA SER A 197 2.72 1.61 4.97
C SER A 197 2.03 0.26 4.90
N PHE A 198 1.02 0.11 5.75
CA PHE A 198 0.09 -1.00 5.78
C PHE A 198 -1.31 -0.42 5.57
N GLU A 199 -1.80 -0.46 4.34
CA GLU A 199 -3.14 0.00 3.99
C GLU A 199 -4.04 -1.19 3.72
N ILE A 200 -5.22 -1.21 4.35
CA ILE A 200 -6.28 -2.15 4.00
C ILE A 200 -7.63 -1.44 3.95
N LEU A 201 -8.49 -1.84 3.02
CA LEU A 201 -9.90 -1.46 3.00
C LEU A 201 -10.75 -2.63 3.51
N ARG A 202 -11.65 -2.34 4.45
CA ARG A 202 -12.58 -3.31 5.01
C ARG A 202 -14.01 -2.84 4.86
N LYS A 203 -14.85 -3.62 4.18
CA LYS A 203 -16.30 -3.42 4.21
C LYS A 203 -16.83 -3.77 5.60
N VAL A 204 -17.69 -2.92 6.14
CA VAL A 204 -18.40 -3.19 7.39
C VAL A 204 -19.61 -4.05 7.03
N LYS A 205 -19.59 -5.32 7.43
CA LYS A 205 -20.75 -6.21 7.26
C LYS A 205 -21.79 -5.86 8.32
N LYS A 206 -23.04 -5.64 7.90
CA LYS A 206 -24.19 -5.55 8.79
C LYS A 206 -24.53 -6.93 9.34
#